data_AF-A0AA36B057-F1
#
_entry.id   AF-A0AA36B057-F1
#
_cell.length_a   1.000
_cell.length_b   1.000
_cell.length_c   1.000
_cell.angle_alpha   90.00
_cell.angle_beta   90.00
_cell.angle_gamma   90.00
#
_symmetry.space_group_name_H-M   'P 1'
#
loop_
_entity.id
_entity.type
_entity.pdbx_description
1 polymer ?
#
loop_
_entity_poly.entity_id
_entity_poly.type
_entity_poly.pdbx_seq_one_letter_code
_entity_poly.pdbx_strand_id
1 'polypeptide(L)'
;MHLITGFTDKLMNFFKNNLLLVVFCLFGMFWCALAALMIYEYSTLILPVGQKYTESLMAPKKNPCDTHFCAFGAECHVNNTIMKPYCRCIEKCDYIFSPVCGSDLVSYTNECNLKRESCLKKKRIKVLIAQQCGGYFKTSSTMIFRHCRRCWTTAKVRHFYKIRNRNRNLEVAVTVSRSIA
;
A
#
# COMPACT_ATOMS: atom_id res chain seq x y z
N MET A 1 40.16 -10.40 72.08
CA MET A 1 41.04 -10.47 70.88
C MET A 1 41.58 -11.89 70.58
N HIS A 2 41.02 -12.98 71.13
CA HIS A 2 41.53 -14.35 70.88
C HIS A 2 40.68 -15.24 69.97
N LEU A 3 39.54 -14.76 69.46
CA LEU A 3 38.65 -15.54 68.58
C LEU A 3 38.89 -15.32 67.07
N ILE A 4 39.65 -14.27 66.70
CA ILE A 4 39.91 -13.92 65.30
C ILE A 4 41.15 -14.67 64.77
N THR A 5 42.17 -14.88 65.61
CA THR A 5 43.45 -15.50 65.22
C THR A 5 43.33 -17.00 64.94
N GLY A 6 42.47 -17.72 65.68
CA GLY A 6 42.25 -19.16 65.44
C GLY A 6 41.53 -19.46 64.13
N PHE A 7 40.72 -18.52 63.62
CA PHE A 7 40.04 -18.68 62.33
C PHE A 7 40.99 -18.38 61.17
N THR A 8 41.85 -17.37 61.30
CA THR A 8 42.85 -17.04 60.27
C THR A 8 43.92 -18.12 60.10
N ASP A 9 44.34 -18.79 61.18
CA ASP A 9 45.38 -19.83 61.11
C ASP A 9 44.86 -21.15 60.49
N LYS A 10 43.60 -21.51 60.79
CA LYS A 10 42.93 -22.66 60.17
C LYS A 10 42.62 -22.40 58.69
N LEU A 11 42.27 -21.16 58.35
CA LEU A 11 42.04 -20.68 56.99
C LEU A 11 43.35 -20.71 56.18
N MET A 12 44.46 -20.18 56.72
CA MET A 12 45.78 -20.18 56.10
C MET A 12 46.35 -21.59 55.87
N ASN A 13 46.19 -22.51 56.82
CA ASN A 13 46.64 -23.91 56.66
C ASN A 13 45.77 -24.71 55.68
N PHE A 14 44.48 -24.39 55.57
CA PHE A 14 43.61 -24.93 54.52
C PHE A 14 44.04 -24.44 53.13
N PHE A 15 44.39 -23.15 53.01
CA PHE A 15 44.97 -22.59 51.78
C PHE A 15 46.31 -23.22 51.41
N LYS A 16 47.15 -23.60 52.37
CA LYS A 16 48.48 -24.17 52.10
C LYS A 16 48.43 -25.63 51.61
N ASN A 17 47.57 -26.46 52.21
CA ASN A 17 47.44 -27.89 51.83
C ASN A 17 46.59 -28.11 50.57
N ASN A 18 45.70 -27.16 50.25
CA ASN A 18 44.86 -27.20 49.06
C ASN A 18 45.18 -26.05 48.08
N LEU A 19 46.35 -25.41 48.19
CA LEU A 19 46.72 -24.25 47.37
C LEU A 19 46.63 -24.57 45.88
N LEU A 20 47.15 -25.74 45.52
CA LEU A 20 47.13 -26.24 44.16
C LEU A 20 45.70 -26.49 43.67
N LEU A 21 44.83 -27.04 44.52
CA LEU A 21 43.40 -27.24 44.24
C LEU A 21 42.67 -25.90 44.05
N VAL A 22 42.96 -24.90 44.90
CA VAL A 22 42.41 -23.54 44.78
C VAL A 22 42.87 -22.88 43.49
N VAL A 23 44.15 -23.02 43.12
CA VAL A 23 44.69 -22.50 41.86
C VAL A 23 44.02 -23.19 40.65
N PHE A 24 43.84 -24.52 40.67
CA PHE A 24 43.13 -25.25 39.62
C PHE A 24 41.66 -24.83 39.52
N CYS A 25 40.97 -24.63 40.64
CA CYS A 25 39.58 -24.15 40.66
C CYS A 25 39.47 -22.73 40.11
N LEU A 26 40.35 -21.80 40.51
CA LEU A 26 40.34 -20.42 40.01
C LEU A 26 40.63 -20.35 38.52
N PHE A 27 41.53 -21.20 38.02
CA PHE A 27 41.85 -21.29 36.61
C PHE A 27 40.72 -21.92 35.78
N GLY A 28 40.06 -22.95 36.31
CA GLY A 28 38.85 -23.52 35.74
C GLY A 28 37.70 -22.52 35.66
N MET A 29 37.45 -21.78 36.75
CA MET A 29 36.43 -20.73 36.79
C MET A 29 36.72 -19.59 35.81
N PHE A 30 37.99 -19.20 35.69
CA PHE A 30 38.42 -18.19 34.73
C PHE A 30 38.20 -18.65 33.28
N TRP A 31 38.59 -19.88 32.94
CA TRP A 31 38.36 -20.40 31.60
C TRP A 31 36.90 -20.70 31.28
N CYS A 32 36.10 -21.11 32.26
CA CYS A 32 34.65 -21.21 32.08
C CYS A 32 34.03 -19.82 31.79
N ALA A 33 34.47 -18.78 32.48
CA ALA A 33 34.00 -17.42 32.23
C ALA A 33 34.43 -16.91 30.85
N LEU A 34 35.69 -17.15 30.44
CA LEU A 34 36.16 -16.79 29.09
C LEU A 34 35.41 -17.57 28.00
N ALA A 35 35.19 -18.86 28.17
CA ALA A 35 34.39 -19.66 27.23
C ALA A 35 32.95 -19.11 27.11
N ALA A 36 32.33 -18.75 28.24
CA ALA A 36 31.00 -18.14 28.24
C ALA A 36 30.96 -16.78 27.54
N LEU A 37 31.98 -15.94 27.71
CA LEU A 37 32.10 -14.65 27.01
C LEU A 37 32.27 -14.83 25.50
N MET A 38 33.11 -15.79 25.07
CA MET A 38 33.31 -16.13 23.66
C MET A 38 32.03 -16.69 23.02
N ILE A 39 31.30 -17.53 23.75
CA ILE A 39 29.99 -18.05 23.32
C ILE A 39 28.97 -16.92 23.20
N TYR A 40 28.94 -15.98 24.15
CA TYR A 40 28.02 -14.84 24.14
C TYR A 40 28.27 -13.93 22.93
N GLU A 41 29.53 -13.59 22.65
CA GLU A 41 29.92 -12.76 21.51
C GLU A 41 29.60 -13.44 20.16
N TYR A 42 29.85 -14.75 20.04
CA TYR A 42 29.47 -15.56 18.87
C TYR A 42 27.95 -15.64 18.67
N SER A 43 27.19 -15.78 19.75
CA SER A 43 25.72 -15.88 19.72
C SER A 43 25.07 -14.57 19.25
N THR A 44 25.59 -13.42 19.69
CA THR A 44 25.09 -12.10 19.26
C THR A 44 25.35 -11.79 17.79
N LEU A 45 26.36 -12.44 17.17
CA LEU A 45 26.67 -12.32 15.74
C LEU A 45 25.73 -13.18 14.86
N ILE A 46 25.20 -14.29 15.37
CA ILE A 46 24.35 -15.22 14.61
C ILE A 46 22.87 -14.78 14.61
N LEU A 47 22.39 -14.18 15.69
CA LEU A 47 20.98 -13.79 15.83
C LEU A 47 20.47 -12.72 14.83
N PRO A 48 21.25 -11.71 14.40
CA PRO A 48 20.77 -10.78 13.37
C PRO A 48 20.76 -11.39 11.95
N VAL A 49 21.49 -12.50 11.74
CA VAL A 49 21.49 -13.25 10.47
C VAL A 49 20.32 -14.25 10.45
N GLY A 50 20.04 -14.85 11.63
CA GLY A 50 18.90 -15.68 12.00
C GLY A 50 17.54 -15.28 11.43
N GLN A 51 17.10 -14.09 11.82
CA GLN A 51 15.73 -13.66 11.56
C GLN A 51 15.52 -13.14 10.13
N LYS A 52 16.60 -12.68 9.48
CA LYS A 52 16.54 -12.12 8.13
C LYS A 52 16.38 -13.20 7.05
N TYR A 53 16.88 -14.42 7.29
CA TYR A 53 16.69 -15.54 6.37
C TYR A 53 15.30 -16.18 6.49
N THR A 54 14.72 -16.25 7.69
CA THR A 54 13.40 -16.85 7.90
C THR A 54 12.28 -16.02 7.25
N GLU A 55 12.43 -14.69 7.23
CA GLU A 55 11.44 -13.78 6.63
C GLU A 55 11.38 -13.90 5.09
N SER A 56 12.51 -14.20 4.45
CA SER A 56 12.59 -14.32 2.98
C SER A 56 12.17 -15.70 2.45
N LEU A 57 12.28 -16.76 3.25
CA LEU A 57 11.88 -18.13 2.86
C LEU A 57 10.40 -18.44 3.04
N MET A 58 9.70 -17.73 3.95
CA MET A 58 8.29 -18.00 4.28
C MET A 58 7.35 -16.84 3.91
N ALA A 59 7.86 -15.77 3.31
CA ALA A 59 7.02 -14.72 2.79
C ALA A 59 6.06 -15.30 1.71
N PRO A 60 4.74 -15.10 1.85
CA PRO A 60 3.83 -15.41 0.76
C PRO A 60 4.28 -14.62 -0.47
N LYS A 61 4.44 -15.28 -1.62
CA LYS A 61 4.72 -14.62 -2.90
C LYS A 61 3.57 -13.65 -3.19
N LYS A 62 3.74 -12.38 -2.82
CA LYS A 62 2.76 -11.32 -3.07
C LYS A 62 2.67 -11.07 -4.57
N ASN A 63 1.47 -10.88 -5.09
CA ASN A 63 1.30 -10.60 -6.52
C ASN A 63 1.94 -9.23 -6.82
N PRO A 64 2.90 -9.13 -7.75
CA PRO A 64 3.54 -7.86 -8.08
C PRO A 64 2.57 -6.78 -8.57
N CYS A 65 1.40 -7.15 -9.08
CA CYS A 65 0.34 -6.22 -9.49
C CYS A 65 -0.46 -5.63 -8.32
N ASP A 66 -0.35 -6.16 -7.09
CA ASP A 66 -1.08 -5.62 -5.93
C ASP A 66 -0.61 -4.21 -5.55
N THR A 67 0.66 -3.90 -5.82
CA THR A 67 1.28 -2.60 -5.52
C THR A 67 1.71 -1.83 -6.77
N HIS A 68 1.48 -2.38 -7.97
CA HIS A 68 1.90 -1.75 -9.21
C HIS A 68 0.75 -0.99 -9.88
N PHE A 69 0.95 0.29 -10.14
CA PHE A 69 -0.07 1.15 -10.73
C PHE A 69 0.18 1.38 -12.23
N CYS A 70 -0.80 1.03 -13.06
CA CYS A 70 -0.78 1.26 -14.50
C CYS A 70 -1.52 2.56 -14.87
N ALA A 71 -0.87 3.40 -15.68
CA ALA A 71 -1.44 4.66 -16.13
C ALA A 71 -2.40 4.49 -17.32
N PHE A 72 -3.23 5.50 -17.56
CA PHE A 72 -4.09 5.62 -18.75
C PHE A 72 -5.10 4.48 -18.94
N GLY A 73 -5.52 3.80 -17.87
CA GLY A 73 -6.49 2.70 -18.00
C GLY A 73 -5.89 1.40 -18.55
N ALA A 74 -4.57 1.26 -18.54
CA ALA A 74 -3.89 -0.02 -18.79
C ALA A 74 -4.13 -1.02 -17.65
N GLU A 75 -4.11 -2.30 -17.99
CA GLU A 75 -4.20 -3.42 -17.04
C GLU A 75 -2.81 -3.91 -16.64
N CYS A 76 -2.67 -4.30 -15.38
CA CYS A 76 -1.45 -4.91 -14.87
C CYS A 76 -1.47 -6.41 -15.11
N HIS A 77 -0.40 -6.92 -15.71
CA HIS A 77 -0.15 -8.34 -15.90
C HIS A 77 1.19 -8.71 -15.28
N VAL A 78 1.32 -9.97 -14.86
CA VAL A 78 2.57 -10.50 -14.30
C VAL A 78 3.24 -11.36 -15.35
N ASN A 79 4.53 -11.15 -15.58
CA ASN A 79 5.33 -12.07 -16.36
C ASN A 79 5.64 -13.29 -15.49
N ASN A 80 5.08 -14.46 -15.83
CA ASN A 80 5.22 -15.69 -15.05
C ASN A 80 6.68 -16.18 -14.90
N THR A 81 7.58 -15.80 -15.82
CA THR A 81 8.98 -16.21 -15.81
C THR A 81 9.84 -15.29 -14.93
N ILE A 82 9.63 -13.97 -15.03
CA ILE A 82 10.45 -12.95 -14.36
C ILE A 82 9.82 -12.50 -13.04
N MET A 83 8.55 -12.88 -12.79
CA MET A 83 7.72 -12.44 -11.66
C MET A 83 7.71 -10.92 -11.48
N LYS A 84 7.69 -10.19 -12.61
CA LYS A 84 7.63 -8.73 -12.65
C LYS A 84 6.30 -8.26 -13.22
N PRO A 85 5.74 -7.16 -12.70
CA PRO A 85 4.53 -6.56 -13.25
C PRO A 85 4.87 -5.79 -14.53
N TYR A 86 3.95 -5.79 -15.49
CA TYR A 86 4.00 -4.94 -16.68
C TYR A 86 2.59 -4.47 -17.05
N CYS A 87 2.50 -3.29 -17.65
CA CYS A 87 1.23 -2.69 -18.05
C CYS A 87 0.97 -2.91 -19.53
N ARG A 88 -0.26 -3.27 -19.89
CA ARG A 88 -0.69 -3.31 -21.29
C ARG A 88 -2.11 -2.78 -21.47
N CYS A 89 -2.43 -2.29 -22.66
CA CYS A 89 -3.79 -1.87 -22.96
C CYS A 89 -4.71 -3.08 -23.10
N ILE A 90 -5.97 -2.89 -22.69
CA ILE A 90 -7.02 -3.88 -22.87
C ILE A 90 -7.18 -4.20 -24.36
N GLU A 91 -6.99 -5.46 -24.75
CA GLU A 91 -7.07 -5.85 -26.17
C GLU A 91 -8.51 -6.02 -26.62
N LYS A 92 -9.32 -6.71 -25.80
CA LYS A 92 -10.71 -7.05 -26.08
C LYS A 92 -11.59 -6.66 -24.89
N CYS A 93 -12.72 -6.06 -25.21
CA CYS A 93 -13.78 -5.75 -24.26
C CYS A 93 -15.02 -6.56 -24.61
N ASP A 94 -15.81 -6.93 -23.62
CA ASP A 94 -17.11 -7.55 -23.85
C ASP A 94 -18.05 -6.62 -24.61
N TYR A 95 -18.96 -7.22 -25.38
CA TYR A 95 -19.97 -6.52 -26.18
C TYR A 95 -21.19 -6.09 -25.35
N ILE A 96 -21.01 -5.81 -24.06
CA ILE A 96 -22.07 -5.31 -23.18
C ILE A 96 -22.28 -3.82 -23.47
N PHE A 97 -23.49 -3.45 -23.87
CA PHE A 97 -23.86 -2.05 -24.11
C PHE A 97 -24.27 -1.37 -22.81
N SER A 98 -23.37 -0.57 -22.24
CA SER A 98 -23.58 0.19 -21.01
C SER A 98 -22.88 1.54 -21.14
N PRO A 99 -23.47 2.49 -21.87
CA PRO A 99 -22.74 3.66 -22.35
C PRO A 99 -22.30 4.60 -21.22
N VAL A 100 -21.11 5.19 -21.39
CA VAL A 100 -20.54 6.13 -20.44
C VAL A 100 -20.03 7.39 -21.16
N CYS A 101 -20.07 8.52 -20.48
CA CYS A 101 -19.55 9.78 -20.99
C CYS A 101 -18.17 10.02 -20.39
N GLY A 102 -17.16 10.13 -21.24
CA GLY A 102 -15.78 10.41 -20.83
C GLY A 102 -15.54 11.88 -20.51
N SER A 103 -14.46 12.15 -19.78
CA SER A 103 -13.99 13.50 -19.43
C SER A 103 -13.60 14.36 -20.63
N ASP A 104 -13.46 13.75 -21.79
CA ASP A 104 -13.26 14.40 -23.08
C ASP A 104 -14.55 14.66 -23.85
N LEU A 105 -15.71 14.50 -23.20
CA LEU A 105 -17.05 14.70 -23.77
C LEU A 105 -17.37 13.73 -24.93
N VAL A 106 -16.68 12.59 -24.98
CA VAL A 106 -16.94 11.50 -25.92
C VAL A 106 -17.70 10.38 -25.23
N SER A 107 -18.67 9.81 -25.93
CA SER A 107 -19.44 8.67 -25.44
C SER A 107 -18.78 7.36 -25.83
N TYR A 108 -18.64 6.46 -24.88
CA TYR A 108 -18.09 5.12 -25.07
C TYR A 108 -19.18 4.08 -24.87
N THR A 109 -19.11 2.98 -25.62
CA THR A 109 -20.08 1.87 -25.56
C THR A 109 -20.16 1.21 -24.18
N ASN A 110 -19.03 1.15 -23.48
CA ASN A 110 -18.92 0.76 -22.07
C ASN A 110 -17.63 1.31 -21.44
N GLU A 111 -17.49 1.15 -20.12
CA GLU A 111 -16.32 1.60 -19.37
C GLU A 111 -15.02 0.91 -19.82
N CYS A 112 -15.08 -0.36 -20.22
CA CYS A 112 -13.93 -1.08 -20.76
C CYS A 112 -13.39 -0.41 -22.03
N ASN A 113 -14.26 -0.06 -22.97
CA ASN A 113 -13.89 0.65 -24.20
C ASN A 113 -13.30 2.03 -23.89
N LEU A 114 -13.82 2.74 -22.88
CA LEU A 114 -13.23 4.00 -22.42
C LEU A 114 -11.79 3.79 -21.92
N LYS A 115 -11.55 2.81 -21.05
CA LYS A 115 -10.20 2.50 -20.52
C LYS A 115 -9.24 2.09 -21.63
N ARG A 116 -9.69 1.25 -22.55
CA ARG A 116 -8.93 0.84 -23.75
C ARG A 116 -8.50 2.04 -24.57
N GLU A 117 -9.43 2.91 -24.94
CA GLU A 117 -9.14 4.11 -25.73
C GLU A 117 -8.26 5.11 -24.96
N SER A 118 -8.46 5.25 -23.64
CA SER A 118 -7.60 6.03 -22.76
C SER A 118 -6.15 5.56 -22.84
N CYS A 119 -5.94 4.24 -22.86
CA CYS A 119 -4.62 3.62 -22.90
C CYS A 119 -3.96 3.78 -24.27
N LEU A 120 -4.68 3.44 -25.34
CA LEU A 120 -4.18 3.52 -26.71
C LEU A 120 -3.81 4.96 -27.10
N LYS A 121 -4.59 5.95 -26.66
CA LYS A 121 -4.32 7.37 -26.92
C LYS A 121 -3.36 8.01 -25.90
N LYS A 122 -2.88 7.25 -24.91
CA LYS A 122 -2.05 7.74 -23.79
C LYS A 122 -2.63 9.01 -23.14
N LYS A 123 -3.95 9.09 -23.04
CA LYS A 123 -4.69 10.24 -22.50
C LYS A 123 -5.45 9.78 -21.27
N ARG A 124 -5.43 10.54 -20.18
CA ARG A 124 -6.23 10.22 -18.98
C ARG A 124 -7.69 10.58 -19.23
N ILE A 125 -8.52 9.60 -19.50
CA ILE A 125 -9.96 9.76 -19.70
C ILE A 125 -10.65 9.12 -18.52
N LYS A 126 -11.50 9.87 -17.83
CA LYS A 126 -12.29 9.38 -16.68
C LYS A 126 -13.76 9.36 -17.06
N VAL A 127 -14.53 8.47 -16.45
CA VAL A 127 -15.99 8.53 -16.55
C VAL A 127 -16.47 9.79 -15.84
N LEU A 128 -17.24 10.63 -16.55
CA LEU A 128 -17.98 11.75 -15.97
C LEU A 128 -19.34 11.29 -15.45
N ILE A 129 -20.07 10.52 -16.27
CA ILE A 129 -21.40 10.01 -15.96
C ILE A 129 -21.64 8.68 -16.67
N ALA A 130 -22.40 7.78 -16.04
CA ALA A 130 -22.74 6.45 -16.56
C ALA A 130 -23.89 6.49 -17.60
N GLN A 131 -23.78 7.38 -18.58
CA GLN A 131 -24.70 7.49 -19.72
C GLN A 131 -23.97 8.09 -20.94
N GLN A 132 -24.57 8.06 -22.13
CA GLN A 132 -24.08 8.75 -23.33
C GLN A 132 -23.93 10.28 -23.07
N CYS A 133 -22.87 10.92 -23.56
CA CYS A 133 -22.78 12.38 -23.56
C CYS A 133 -23.93 12.97 -24.41
N GLY A 134 -24.57 14.03 -23.91
CA GLY A 134 -25.73 14.63 -24.56
C GLY A 134 -27.02 13.82 -24.46
N GLY A 135 -27.02 12.68 -23.75
CA GLY A 135 -28.24 12.02 -23.32
C GLY A 135 -29.00 12.95 -22.37
N TYR A 136 -30.23 13.32 -22.75
CA TYR A 136 -31.12 14.07 -21.88
C TYR A 136 -31.40 13.23 -20.64
N PHE A 137 -30.87 13.65 -19.50
CA PHE A 137 -31.47 13.26 -18.22
C PHE A 137 -32.86 13.89 -18.27
N LYS A 138 -33.92 13.09 -18.46
CA LYS A 138 -35.23 13.51 -17.95
C LYS A 138 -35.02 13.63 -16.45
N THR A 139 -34.61 14.81 -15.99
CA THR A 139 -35.07 15.25 -14.68
C THR A 139 -36.57 15.09 -14.78
N SER A 140 -37.11 14.06 -14.12
CA SER A 140 -38.54 13.91 -14.00
C SER A 140 -39.07 15.29 -13.64
N SER A 141 -40.01 15.81 -14.44
CA SER A 141 -40.63 17.14 -14.30
C SER A 141 -41.45 17.28 -13.01
N THR A 142 -41.08 16.56 -11.95
CA THR A 142 -41.66 16.53 -10.62
C THR A 142 -40.58 16.67 -9.53
N MET A 143 -39.57 17.50 -9.76
CA MET A 143 -39.21 18.47 -8.72
C MET A 143 -39.83 19.80 -9.10
N ILE A 144 -41.16 19.84 -8.96
CA ILE A 144 -41.85 21.10 -8.70
C ILE A 144 -41.13 21.69 -7.49
N PHE A 145 -40.44 22.81 -7.68
CA PHE A 145 -40.08 23.70 -6.59
C PHE A 145 -41.38 24.09 -5.88
N ARG A 146 -41.85 23.27 -4.94
CA ARG A 146 -42.86 23.70 -3.97
C ARG A 146 -42.15 24.67 -3.06
N HIS A 147 -42.28 25.95 -3.39
CA HIS A 147 -41.95 27.12 -2.60
C HIS A 147 -40.86 26.90 -1.54
N CYS A 148 -39.60 27.15 -1.90
CA CYS A 148 -38.67 27.69 -0.92
C CYS A 148 -38.60 29.21 -1.16
N ARG A 149 -39.44 29.97 -0.43
CA ARG A 149 -39.25 31.43 -0.26
C ARG A 149 -38.01 31.65 0.61
N ARG A 150 -36.84 31.36 0.04
CA ARG A 150 -35.49 31.81 0.43
C ARG A 150 -34.52 30.97 -0.38
N CYS A 151 -34.13 31.51 -1.53
CA CYS A 151 -32.87 31.17 -2.16
C CYS A 151 -31.72 31.44 -1.17
N TRP A 152 -30.53 30.94 -1.52
CA TRP A 152 -29.26 30.94 -0.77
C TRP A 152 -29.11 29.64 0.06
N THR A 153 -28.21 28.70 -0.25
CA THR A 153 -26.79 28.89 -0.57
C THR A 153 -26.16 27.73 -1.37
N THR A 154 -25.24 28.10 -2.29
CA THR A 154 -24.04 27.37 -2.78
C THR A 154 -24.19 26.08 -3.58
N ALA A 155 -24.86 26.11 -4.74
CA ALA A 155 -24.48 25.21 -5.84
C ALA A 155 -23.35 25.88 -6.65
N LYS A 156 -22.09 25.48 -6.41
CA LYS A 156 -20.94 26.02 -7.15
C LYS A 156 -20.88 25.35 -8.52
N VAL A 157 -21.46 26.01 -9.54
CA VAL A 157 -21.31 25.64 -10.95
C VAL A 157 -19.82 25.68 -11.30
N ARG A 158 -19.21 24.50 -11.54
CA ARG A 158 -17.74 24.44 -11.70
C ARG A 158 -17.27 24.54 -13.14
N HIS A 159 -18.08 24.22 -14.14
CA HIS A 159 -17.69 24.37 -15.54
C HIS A 159 -18.90 24.63 -16.45
N PHE A 160 -18.79 25.69 -17.25
CA PHE A 160 -19.64 25.92 -18.42
C PHE A 160 -18.88 25.42 -19.66
N TYR A 161 -19.51 24.56 -20.46
CA TYR A 161 -18.98 24.19 -21.77
C TYR A 161 -19.94 24.66 -22.85
N LYS A 162 -19.39 25.33 -23.88
CA LYS A 162 -20.13 25.83 -25.03
C LYS A 162 -20.32 24.68 -26.02
N ILE A 163 -21.53 24.14 -26.13
CA ILE A 163 -21.83 23.04 -27.04
C ILE A 163 -22.38 23.62 -28.34
N ARG A 164 -21.72 23.33 -29.46
CA ARG A 164 -22.20 23.74 -30.79
C ARG A 164 -23.16 22.67 -31.32
N ASN A 165 -24.46 22.95 -31.28
CA ASN A 165 -25.49 22.08 -31.84
C ASN A 165 -25.51 22.18 -33.39
N ARG A 166 -25.91 21.11 -34.08
CA ARG A 166 -26.17 21.08 -35.54
C ARG A 166 -27.22 22.10 -35.98
N ASN A 167 -28.11 22.53 -35.05
CA ASN A 167 -29.16 23.51 -35.29
C ASN A 167 -28.77 24.98 -35.04
N ARG A 168 -27.47 25.31 -34.99
CA ARG A 168 -26.94 26.68 -34.75
C ARG A 168 -27.41 27.38 -33.45
N ASN A 169 -28.14 26.70 -32.57
CA ASN A 169 -28.42 27.18 -31.22
C ASN A 169 -27.27 26.84 -30.26
N LEU A 170 -26.90 27.82 -29.46
CA LEU A 170 -25.85 27.74 -28.44
C LEU A 170 -26.48 27.30 -27.12
N GLU A 171 -26.15 26.10 -26.67
CA GLU A 171 -26.59 25.60 -25.37
C GLU A 171 -25.41 25.52 -24.40
N VAL A 172 -25.67 25.96 -23.16
CA VAL A 172 -24.71 25.96 -22.06
C VAL A 172 -25.07 24.81 -21.14
N ALA A 173 -24.24 23.77 -21.11
CA ALA A 173 -24.43 22.65 -20.18
C ALA A 173 -23.80 22.96 -18.81
N VAL A 174 -24.51 22.62 -17.74
CA VAL A 174 -24.08 22.79 -16.34
C VAL A 174 -23.92 21.41 -15.70
N THR A 175 -22.75 21.12 -15.14
CA THR A 175 -22.56 19.96 -14.26
C THR A 175 -22.99 20.32 -12.83
N VAL A 176 -24.02 19.63 -12.33
CA VAL A 176 -24.44 19.72 -10.92
C VAL A 176 -23.84 18.53 -10.19
N SER A 177 -22.81 18.77 -9.37
CA SER A 177 -22.32 17.74 -8.45
C SER A 177 -23.21 17.71 -7.21
N ARG A 178 -23.74 16.53 -6.87
CA ARG A 178 -24.34 16.27 -5.55
C ARG A 178 -23.30 16.59 -4.49
N SER A 179 -23.58 17.57 -3.62
CA SER A 179 -22.87 17.69 -2.34
C SER A 179 -23.55 16.72 -1.38
N ILE A 180 -22.84 15.66 -1.00
CA ILE A 180 -23.19 14.90 0.20
C ILE A 180 -22.81 15.80 1.38
N ALA A 181 -23.75 15.94 2.32
CA ALA A 181 -23.64 16.79 3.51
C ALA A 181 -22.40 16.48 4.35
#